data_AF-A0A0H4W8Q3-F1
#
_entry.id   AF-A0A0H4W8Q3-F1
#
_cell.length_a   1.000
_cell.length_b   1.000
_cell.length_c   1.000
_cell.angle_alpha   90.00
_cell.angle_beta   90.00
_cell.angle_gamma   90.00
#
_symmetry.space_group_name_H-M   'P 1'
#
loop_
_entity.id
_entity.type
_entity.pdbx_description
1 polymer ?
#
loop_
_entity_poly.entity_id
_entity_poly.type
_entity_poly.pdbx_seq_one_letter_code
_entity_poly.pdbx_strand_id
1 'polypeptide(L)' 'MNNRNVTANMLLNGMLVISFLILMYNLEHPNILVPLLSFIGFITFVGFKIVLVLRHRKSNPSK' A
#
# COMPACT_ATOMS: atom_id res chain seq x y z
N MET A 1 18.93 10.82 -11.27
CA MET A 1 17.95 10.02 -10.50
C MET A 1 17.38 10.91 -9.41
N ASN A 2 16.07 11.15 -9.39
CA ASN A 2 15.45 12.08 -8.42
C ASN A 2 15.32 11.37 -7.06
N ASN A 3 16.25 11.61 -6.14
CA ASN A 3 16.31 10.95 -4.82
C ASN A 3 14.97 10.99 -4.06
N ARG A 4 14.16 12.03 -4.28
CA ARG A 4 12.81 12.17 -3.72
C ARG A 4 11.86 11.03 -4.10
N ASN A 5 11.91 10.56 -5.34
CA ASN A 5 11.06 9.46 -5.81
C ASN A 5 11.52 8.09 -5.25
N VAL A 6 12.82 7.93 -5.03
CA VAL A 6 13.38 6.70 -4.43
C VAL A 6 12.96 6.59 -2.97
N THR A 7 13.14 7.65 -2.18
CA THR A 7 12.71 7.69 -0.77
C THR A 7 11.20 7.50 -0.63
N ALA A 8 10.39 8.17 -1.47
CA ALA A 8 8.94 8.01 -1.45
C ALA A 8 8.50 6.57 -1.79
N ASN A 9 9.14 5.92 -2.76
CA ASN A 9 8.84 4.52 -3.09
C ASN A 9 9.22 3.56 -1.96
N MET A 10 10.35 3.79 -1.26
CA MET A 10 10.73 2.98 -0.10
C MET A 10 9.74 3.16 1.04
N LEU A 11 9.28 4.39 1.31
CA LEU A 11 8.25 4.66 2.31
C LEU A 11 6.91 3.99 1.97
N LEU A 12 6.44 4.08 0.72
CA LEU A 12 5.21 3.42 0.28
C LEU A 12 5.29 1.89 0.39
N ASN A 13 6.47 1.31 0.10
CA ASN A 13 6.70 -0.11 0.32
C ASN A 13 6.70 -0.47 1.81
N GLY A 14 7.34 0.34 2.66
CA GLY A 14 7.31 0.16 4.11
C GLY A 14 5.90 0.23 4.69
N MET A 15 5.10 1.22 4.26
CA MET A 15 3.70 1.33 4.64
C MET A 15 2.88 0.10 4.23
N LEU A 16 3.15 -0.49 3.06
CA LEU A 16 2.46 -1.71 2.61
C LEU A 16 2.73 -2.90 3.53
N VAL A 17 3.99 -3.05 3.98
CA VAL A 17 4.37 -4.11 4.93
C VAL A 17 3.68 -3.88 6.27
N ILE A 18 3.68 -2.65 6.78
CA ILE A 18 3.00 -2.31 8.05
C ILE A 18 1.50 -2.61 7.95
N SER A 19 0.83 -2.20 6.87
CA SER A 19 -0.59 -2.49 6.66
C SER A 19 -0.88 -3.98 6.58
N PHE A 20 0.02 -4.77 5.98
CA PHE A 20 -0.10 -6.24 5.95
C PHE A 20 0.06 -6.86 7.35
N LEU A 21 1.00 -6.37 8.16
CA LEU A 21 1.19 -6.83 9.54
C LEU A 21 -0.02 -6.51 10.42
N ILE A 22 -0.62 -5.32 10.26
CA ILE A 22 -1.86 -4.94 10.96
C ILE A 22 -3.00 -5.89 10.58
N LEU A 23 -3.14 -6.21 9.29
CA LEU A 23 -4.13 -7.18 8.84
C LEU A 23 -3.90 -8.55 9.49
N MET A 24 -2.67 -9.08 9.45
CA MET A 24 -2.34 -10.36 10.08
C MET A 24 -2.61 -10.38 11.57
N TYR A 25 -2.21 -9.33 12.29
CA TYR A 25 -2.46 -9.22 13.73
C TYR A 25 -3.95 -9.23 14.07
N ASN A 26 -4.78 -8.64 13.21
CA ASN A 26 -6.22 -8.55 13.43
C ASN A 26 -7.01 -9.77 12.93
N LEU A 27 -6.39 -10.76 12.27
CA LEU A 27 -7.09 -11.96 11.78
C LEU A 27 -7.68 -12.81 12.91
N GLU A 28 -6.99 -12.85 14.05
CA GLU A 28 -7.40 -13.63 15.22
C GLU A 28 -8.33 -12.85 16.16
N HIS A 29 -8.73 -11.64 15.76
CA HIS A 29 -9.55 -10.79 16.62
C HIS A 29 -10.94 -11.43 16.81
N PRO A 30 -11.46 -11.52 18.04
CA PRO A 30 -12.73 -12.20 18.33
C PRO A 30 -13.96 -11.57 17.65
N ASN A 31 -13.84 -10.33 17.16
CA ASN A 31 -14.89 -9.64 16.43
C ASN A 31 -14.51 -9.57 14.95
N ILE A 32 -15.25 -10.28 14.10
CA ILE A 32 -15.03 -10.38 12.66
C ILE A 32 -15.03 -9.03 11.93
N LEU A 33 -15.67 -8.00 12.48
CA LEU A 33 -15.68 -6.66 11.89
C LEU A 33 -14.28 -6.02 11.86
N VAL A 34 -13.42 -6.35 12.83
CA VAL A 34 -12.05 -5.82 12.93
C VAL A 34 -11.14 -6.32 11.81
N PRO A 35 -11.01 -7.63 11.54
CA PRO A 35 -10.28 -8.12 10.37
C PRO A 35 -10.94 -7.69 9.07
N LEU A 36 -12.28 -7.60 9.00
CA LEU A 36 -12.98 -7.13 7.79
C LEU A 36 -12.60 -5.68 7.43
N LEU A 37 -12.64 -4.77 8.41
CA LEU A 37 -12.24 -3.36 8.22
C LEU A 37 -10.75 -3.24 7.89
N SER A 38 -9.91 -4.02 8.56
CA SER A 38 -8.46 -4.08 8.29
C SER A 38 -8.17 -4.57 6.86
N PHE A 39 -8.93 -5.56 6.39
CA PHE A 39 -8.83 -6.10 5.05
C PHE A 39 -9.26 -5.08 3.99
N ILE A 40 -10.40 -4.42 4.19
CA ILE A 40 -10.87 -3.36 3.29
C ILE A 40 -9.86 -2.20 3.21
N GLY A 41 -9.30 -1.80 4.36
CA GLY A 41 -8.25 -0.78 4.42
C GLY A 41 -6.99 -1.19 3.65
N PHE A 42 -6.54 -2.43 3.82
CA PHE A 42 -5.39 -2.98 3.10
C PHE A 42 -5.62 -3.01 1.58
N ILE A 43 -6.77 -3.54 1.12
CA ILE A 43 -7.11 -3.61 -0.31
C ILE A 43 -7.18 -2.20 -0.93
N THR A 44 -7.76 -1.24 -0.22
CA THR A 44 -7.83 0.17 -0.67
C THR A 44 -6.43 0.77 -0.84
N PHE A 45 -5.53 0.52 0.11
CA PHE A 45 -4.14 0.99 0.04
C PHE A 45 -3.37 0.34 -1.13
N VAL A 46 -3.53 -0.96 -1.34
CA VAL A 46 -2.93 -1.69 -2.48
C VAL A 46 -3.44 -1.11 -3.81
N GLY A 47 -4.75 -0.91 -3.93
CA GLY A 47 -5.36 -0.29 -5.11
C GLY A 47 -4.81 1.11 -5.38
N PHE A 48 -4.70 1.94 -4.34
CA PHE A 48 -4.11 3.28 -4.44
C PHE A 48 -2.66 3.26 -4.91
N LYS A 49 -1.84 2.34 -4.37
CA LYS A 49 -0.44 2.15 -4.80
C LYS A 49 -0.36 1.74 -6.28
N ILE A 50 -1.21 0.82 -6.73
CA ILE A 50 -1.26 0.39 -8.14
C ILE A 50 -1.59 1.58 -9.04
N VAL A 51 -2.62 2.38 -8.69
CA VAL A 51 -2.99 3.57 -9.45
C VAL A 51 -1.84 4.59 -9.50
N LEU A 52 -1.16 4.83 -8.38
CA LEU A 52 0.01 5.71 -8.34
C LEU A 52 1.15 5.23 -9.25
N VAL A 53 1.47 3.94 -9.20
CA VAL A 53 2.51 3.34 -10.03
C VAL A 53 2.15 3.42 -11.51
N LEU A 54 0.90 3.11 -11.88
CA LEU A 54 0.41 3.22 -13.25
C LEU A 54 0.43 4.67 -13.75
N ARG A 55 -0.01 5.62 -12.91
CA ARG A 55 0.05 7.06 -13.22
C ARG A 55 1.48 7.54 -13.43
N HIS A 56 2.42 7.12 -12.58
CA HIS A 56 3.84 7.47 -12.70
C HIS A 56 4.48 6.86 -13.95
N ARG A 57 4.09 5.64 -14.35
CA ARG A 57 4.53 5.03 -15.63
C ARG A 57 3.99 5.80 -16.84
N LYS A 58 2.75 6.28 -16.79
CA LYS A 58 2.15 7.05 -17.90
C LYS A 58 2.78 8.45 -18.06
N SER A 59 3.23 9.08 -16.97
CA SER A 59 3.83 10.42 -17.00
C SER A 59 5.31 10.47 -17.40
N ASN A 60 6.00 9.32 -17.46
CA ASN A 60 7.34 9.21 -18.02
C ASN A 60 7.24 8.40 -19.33
N PRO A 61 6.88 9.03 -20.47
CA PRO A 61 7.16 8.40 -21.75
C PRO A 61 8.68 8.19 -21.79
N SER A 62 9.08 6.92 -21.91
CA SER A 62 10.47 6.58 -22.18
C SER A 62 10.95 7.45 -23.34
N LYS A 63 12.09 8.13 -23.15
CA LYS A 63 12.94 8.42 -24.31
C LYS A 63 13.39 7.10 -24.94
#